data_AF-A0A2W6BDP0-F1
#
_entry.id   AF-A0A2W6BDP0-F1
#
_cell.length_a   1.000
_cell.length_b   1.000
_cell.length_c   1.000
_cell.angle_alpha   90.00
_cell.angle_beta   90.00
_cell.angle_gamma   90.00
#
_symmetry.space_group_name_H-M   'P 1'
#
loop_
_entity.id
_entity.type
_entity.pdbx_description
1 polymer ?
#
loop_
_entity_poly.entity_id
_entity_poly.type
_entity_poly.pdbx_seq_one_letter_code
_entity_poly.pdbx_strand_id
1 'polypeptide(L)' 'MQREIVQFSEVEINRMQFDKQSVINLIEEQMGSQHAEQAAQQLPDQVDHEQHADLLQQFGVNPQDLMSRFMK' A
#
# COMPACT_ATOMS: atom_id res chain seq x y z
N MET A 1 35.97 -15.08 -19.04
CA MET A 1 35.39 -13.89 -19.68
C MET A 1 33.96 -13.80 -19.17
N GLN A 2 33.75 -13.00 -18.14
CA GLN A 2 32.50 -12.91 -17.37
C GLN A 2 31.59 -11.88 -18.04
N ARG A 3 30.36 -12.25 -18.43
CA ARG A 3 29.18 -11.35 -18.56
C ARG A 3 27.90 -12.19 -18.49
N GLU A 4 27.62 -12.73 -17.32
CA GLU A 4 26.26 -13.07 -16.91
C GLU A 4 25.62 -11.73 -16.52
N ILE A 5 24.90 -11.10 -17.45
CA ILE A 5 24.11 -9.91 -17.14
C ILE A 5 22.81 -10.41 -16.52
N VAL A 6 22.93 -10.79 -15.27
CA VAL A 6 21.82 -10.97 -14.33
C VAL A 6 21.33 -9.55 -14.07
N GLN A 7 20.40 -9.04 -14.89
CA GLN A 7 19.65 -7.80 -14.64
C GLN A 7 18.69 -8.07 -13.46
N PHE A 8 19.24 -8.28 -12.27
CA PHE A 8 18.47 -8.36 -11.04
C PHE A 8 18.52 -7.00 -10.37
N SER A 9 17.33 -6.39 -10.34
CA SER A 9 16.81 -5.63 -9.20
C SER A 9 17.67 -4.47 -8.71
N GLU A 10 17.59 -3.32 -9.38
CA GLU A 10 18.07 -2.05 -8.82
C GLU A 10 16.96 -1.00 -8.88
N VAL A 11 15.95 -1.12 -7.99
CA VAL A 11 15.39 -0.03 -7.15
C VAL A 11 14.59 -0.68 -5.99
N GLU A 12 15.27 -1.31 -5.03
CA GLU A 12 14.64 -1.90 -3.83
C GLU A 12 15.06 -1.18 -2.56
N ILE A 13 14.96 0.16 -2.48
CA ILE A 13 15.01 0.86 -1.17
C ILE A 13 14.02 2.03 -1.16
N ASN A 14 13.04 1.96 -0.26
CA ASN A 14 12.11 2.99 0.19
C ASN A 14 10.94 3.40 -0.72
N ARG A 15 10.06 2.46 -1.05
CA ARG A 15 8.62 2.78 -1.03
C ARG A 15 7.98 1.85 -0.03
N MET A 16 7.46 2.38 1.07
CA MET A 16 6.66 1.56 1.99
C MET A 16 5.39 1.16 1.23
N GLN A 17 5.41 -0.08 0.75
CA GLN A 17 4.29 -0.69 0.07
C GLN A 17 3.59 -1.59 1.06
N PHE A 18 2.31 -1.30 1.27
CA PHE A 18 1.45 -2.04 2.16
C PHE A 18 0.69 -3.09 1.36
N ASP A 19 0.50 -4.25 1.96
CA ASP A 19 -0.31 -5.29 1.35
C ASP A 19 -1.75 -4.80 1.22
N LYS A 20 -2.35 -4.96 0.04
CA LYS A 20 -3.71 -4.49 -0.22
C LYS A 20 -4.71 -4.94 0.84
N GLN A 21 -4.61 -6.21 1.28
CA GLN A 21 -5.52 -6.73 2.30
C GLN A 21 -5.41 -5.98 3.63
N SER A 22 -4.19 -5.62 4.04
CA SER A 22 -4.03 -4.89 5.29
C SER A 22 -4.64 -3.50 5.27
N VAL A 23 -4.56 -2.84 4.11
CA VAL A 23 -5.20 -1.53 3.90
C VAL A 23 -6.72 -1.69 3.88
N ILE A 24 -7.25 -2.68 3.18
CA ILE A 24 -8.70 -2.98 3.15
C ILE A 24 -9.23 -3.24 4.56
N ASN A 25 -8.54 -4.06 5.35
CA ASN A 25 -8.94 -4.35 6.73
C ASN A 25 -9.00 -3.07 7.57
N LEU A 26 -8.03 -2.16 7.40
CA LEU A 26 -8.04 -0.87 8.09
C LEU A 26 -9.23 0.00 7.67
N ILE A 27 -9.52 0.06 6.37
CA ILE A 27 -10.67 0.79 5.82
C ILE A 27 -11.96 0.20 6.37
N GLU A 28 -12.06 -1.12 6.47
CA GLU A 28 -13.22 -1.81 7.05
C GLU A 28 -13.39 -1.46 8.52
N GLU A 29 -12.31 -1.46 9.31
CA GLU A 29 -12.33 -1.09 10.72
C GLU A 29 -12.76 0.38 10.95
N GLN A 30 -12.36 1.30 10.05
CA GLN A 30 -12.60 2.74 10.22
C GLN A 30 -13.90 3.25 9.58
N MET A 31 -14.22 2.78 8.37
CA MET A 31 -15.31 3.28 7.52
C MET A 31 -16.39 2.23 7.23
N GLY A 32 -16.15 0.97 7.58
CA GLY A 32 -17.06 -0.15 7.36
C GLY A 32 -16.83 -0.92 6.04
N SER A 33 -17.44 -2.10 5.96
CA SER A 33 -17.20 -3.07 4.88
C SER A 33 -17.51 -2.54 3.47
N GLN A 34 -18.48 -1.64 3.32
CA GLN A 34 -18.82 -1.04 2.01
C GLN A 34 -17.64 -0.24 1.42
N HIS A 35 -16.94 0.55 2.24
CA HIS A 35 -15.76 1.30 1.79
C HIS A 35 -14.59 0.36 1.51
N ALA A 36 -14.46 -0.71 2.30
CA ALA A 36 -13.42 -1.71 2.13
C ALA A 36 -13.55 -2.46 0.79
N GLU A 37 -14.77 -2.83 0.40
CA GLU A 37 -15.05 -3.45 -0.91
C GLU A 37 -14.73 -2.50 -2.08
N GLN A 38 -15.08 -1.22 -1.96
CA GLN A 38 -14.75 -0.22 -2.98
C GLN A 38 -13.24 0.01 -3.06
N ALA A 39 -12.56 0.07 -1.93
CA ALA A 39 -11.12 0.19 -1.87
C ALA A 39 -10.43 -1.04 -2.46
N ALA A 40 -10.96 -2.25 -2.24
CA ALA A 40 -10.40 -3.48 -2.81
C ALA A 40 -10.40 -3.51 -4.35
N GLN A 41 -11.34 -2.80 -4.99
CA GLN A 41 -11.43 -2.69 -6.45
C GLN A 41 -10.55 -1.58 -7.03
N GLN A 42 -10.29 -0.52 -6.25
CA GLN A 42 -9.51 0.63 -6.70
C GLN A 42 -8.04 0.56 -6.31
N LEU A 43 -7.73 -0.06 -5.16
CA LEU A 43 -6.38 -0.21 -4.66
C LEU A 43 -5.66 -1.32 -5.43
N PRO A 44 -4.42 -1.08 -5.90
CA PRO A 44 -3.57 -2.11 -6.48
C PRO A 44 -3.14 -3.13 -5.42
N ASP A 45 -2.60 -4.28 -5.85
CA ASP A 45 -2.11 -5.33 -4.94
C ASP A 45 -1.04 -4.84 -3.96
N GLN A 46 -0.22 -3.86 -4.37
CA GLN A 46 0.71 -3.18 -3.50
C GLN A 46 0.34 -1.70 -3.36
N VAL A 47 -0.07 -1.32 -2.15
CA VAL A 47 -0.51 0.02 -1.85
C VAL A 47 0.67 0.86 -1.38
N ASP A 48 1.18 1.67 -2.28
CA ASP A 48 2.16 2.72 -1.96
C ASP A 48 1.48 3.89 -1.24
N HIS A 49 1.88 4.14 0.01
CA HIS A 49 1.34 5.25 0.82
C HIS A 49 1.62 6.66 0.30
N GLU A 50 2.64 6.86 -0.52
CA GLU A 50 2.98 8.17 -1.08
C GLU A 50 2.22 8.39 -2.39
N GLN A 51 2.21 7.39 -3.26
CA GLN A 51 1.52 7.48 -4.55
C GLN A 51 0.00 7.41 -4.42
N HIS A 52 -0.50 6.59 -3.49
CA HIS A 52 -1.92 6.41 -3.26
C HIS A 52 -2.42 7.18 -2.04
N ALA A 53 -1.63 8.15 -1.55
CA ALA A 53 -2.01 9.00 -0.41
C ALA A 53 -3.41 9.60 -0.58
N ASP A 54 -3.69 10.15 -1.77
CA ASP A 54 -4.97 10.78 -2.09
C ASP A 54 -6.12 9.78 -2.07
N LEU A 55 -5.92 8.61 -2.69
CA LEU A 55 -6.91 7.52 -2.71
C LEU A 55 -7.19 6.98 -1.30
N LEU A 56 -6.15 6.81 -0.48
CA LEU A 56 -6.27 6.39 0.91
C LEU A 56 -7.08 7.42 1.72
N GLN A 57 -6.79 8.71 1.55
CA GLN A 57 -7.52 9.77 2.22
C GLN A 57 -9.00 9.83 1.81
N GLN A 58 -9.34 9.52 0.55
CA GLN A 58 -10.73 9.38 0.10
C GLN A 58 -11.48 8.27 0.84
N PHE A 59 -10.77 7.20 1.23
CA PHE A 59 -11.31 6.12 2.07
C PHE A 59 -11.13 6.38 3.57
N GLY A 60 -10.82 7.61 3.99
CA GLY A 60 -10.64 7.97 5.41
C GLY A 60 -9.35 7.42 6.03
N VAL A 61 -8.49 6.76 5.27
CA VAL A 61 -7.23 6.20 5.76
C VAL A 61 -6.10 7.19 5.57
N ASN A 62 -5.42 7.52 6.66
CA ASN A 62 -4.24 8.36 6.60
C ASN A 62 -2.98 7.54 6.28
N PRO A 63 -2.22 7.90 5.25
CA PRO A 63 -0.96 7.21 4.93
C PRO A 63 0.05 7.26 6.09
N GLN A 64 0.09 8.34 6.89
CA GLN A 64 0.91 8.38 8.10
C GLN A 64 0.44 7.40 9.20
N ASP A 65 -0.87 7.12 9.29
CA ASP A 65 -1.41 6.18 10.28
C ASP A 65 -1.06 4.73 9.88
N LEU A 66 -1.17 4.41 8.59
CA LEU A 66 -0.67 3.16 8.02
C LEU A 66 0.82 2.96 8.35
N MET A 67 1.68 3.93 8.04
CA MET A 67 3.10 3.83 8.38
C MET A 67 3.33 3.58 9.88
N SER A 68 2.62 4.31 10.73
CA SER A 68 2.77 4.21 12.19
C SER A 68 2.33 2.84 12.73
N ARG A 69 1.29 2.23 12.14
CA ARG A 69 0.83 0.88 12.48
C ARG A 69 1.82 -0.21 12.06
N PHE A 70 2.45 -0.04 10.91
CA PHE A 70 3.34 -1.05 10.31
C PHE A 70 4.80 -0.96 10.75
N MET A 71 5.26 0.20 11.21
CA MET A 71 6.62 0.43 11.67
C MET A 71 6.80 0.18 13.19
N LYS A 72 5.75 -0.28 13.88
CA LYS A 72 5.76 -0.60 15.31
C LYS A 72 6.19 -2.04 15.56
#